data_AF-A0AB39R7P6-F1
#
_entry.id   AF-A0AB39R7P6-F1
#
_cell.length_a   1.000
_cell.length_b   1.000
_cell.length_c   1.000
_cell.angle_alpha   90.00
_cell.angle_beta   90.00
_cell.angle_gamma   90.00
#
_symmetry.space_group_name_H-M   'P 1'
#
loop_
_entity.id
_entity.type
_entity.pdbx_description
1 polymer ?
#
loop_
_entity_poly.entity_id
_entity_poly.type
_entity_poly.pdbx_seq_one_letter_code
_entity_poly.pdbx_strand_id
1 'polypeptide(L)'
;MFCSPHQDDDAIGLAGSILEHKAAGRPVHLVLVSNGRNPDLAQRVNAGHCPLTTWAAPHPCAAGGRRNLSWPTDGTSVIVAGRTAEFMASAKAMGVDKVINFKVVDDGFTSTSAHNNRAARIDAKVRALAAQYPGASHKFTAGWLEHTETHKASGDVAYRLMNDGTICEPQPELVRPRLSQRPRAAGVRARRSPRIRVHPAVRPYRPGKGN
;
A
#
# COMPACT_ATOMS: atom_id res chain seq x y z
N MET A 1 11.54 -1.67 2.23
CA MET A 1 10.97 -0.35 2.59
C MET A 1 9.57 -0.25 2.03
N PHE A 2 8.62 0.16 2.85
CA PHE A 2 7.22 0.36 2.46
C PHE A 2 6.86 1.81 2.71
N CYS A 3 6.49 2.56 1.67
CA CYS A 3 6.24 3.99 1.73
C CYS A 3 4.72 4.28 1.66
N SER A 4 4.18 4.76 2.77
CA SER A 4 2.79 5.14 2.97
C SER A 4 2.66 6.67 2.87
N PRO A 5 1.94 7.22 1.87
CA PRO A 5 1.67 8.65 1.75
C PRO A 5 1.05 9.22 3.03
N HIS A 6 0.01 8.57 3.55
CA HIS A 6 -0.74 8.94 4.76
C HIS A 6 -0.81 7.78 5.77
N GLN A 7 -1.42 8.04 6.93
CA GLN A 7 -1.51 7.12 8.08
C GLN A 7 -2.40 5.89 7.90
N ASP A 8 -3.17 5.79 6.82
CA ASP A 8 -4.11 4.71 6.54
C ASP A 8 -3.72 3.85 5.34
N ASP A 9 -2.82 4.34 4.49
CA ASP A 9 -2.47 3.63 3.26
C ASP A 9 -1.64 2.36 3.51
N ASP A 10 -1.00 2.22 4.69
CA ASP A 10 -0.30 0.99 5.08
C ASP A 10 -1.29 -0.16 5.22
N ALA A 11 -2.38 0.06 5.95
CA ALA A 11 -3.42 -0.92 6.19
C ALA A 11 -4.20 -1.26 4.90
N ILE A 12 -4.48 -0.24 4.07
CA ILE A 12 -5.29 -0.41 2.86
C ILE A 12 -4.48 -0.98 1.70
N GLY A 13 -3.25 -0.51 1.49
CA GLY A 13 -2.48 -0.77 0.28
C GLY A 13 -1.23 -1.61 0.45
N LEU A 14 -0.68 -1.77 1.67
CA LEU A 14 0.61 -2.44 1.89
C LEU A 14 0.55 -3.67 2.79
N ALA A 15 -0.51 -3.81 3.59
CA ALA A 15 -0.57 -4.83 4.64
C ALA A 15 -0.28 -6.24 4.14
N GLY A 16 -0.89 -6.65 3.03
CA GLY A 16 -0.62 -7.97 2.43
C GLY A 16 0.86 -8.17 2.10
N SER A 17 1.48 -7.21 1.41
CA SER A 17 2.89 -7.33 1.00
C SER A 17 3.86 -7.19 2.19
N ILE A 18 3.50 -6.42 3.21
CA ILE A 18 4.25 -6.35 4.48
C ILE A 18 4.24 -7.73 5.14
N LEU A 19 3.07 -8.35 5.30
CA LEU A 19 2.94 -9.67 5.92
C LEU A 19 3.68 -10.75 5.13
N GLU A 20 3.67 -10.69 3.80
CA GLU A 20 4.49 -11.58 2.94
C GLU A 20 5.99 -11.42 3.22
N HIS A 21 6.49 -10.18 3.34
CA HIS A 21 7.90 -9.94 3.64
C HIS A 21 8.28 -10.41 5.04
N LYS A 22 7.39 -10.20 6.03
CA LYS A 22 7.59 -10.71 7.39
C LYS A 22 7.58 -12.24 7.43
N ALA A 23 6.67 -12.89 6.71
CA ALA A 23 6.62 -14.36 6.60
C ALA A 23 7.88 -14.93 5.93
N ALA A 24 8.50 -14.18 5.02
CA ALA A 24 9.79 -14.51 4.42
C ALA A 24 11.01 -14.18 5.31
N GLY A 25 10.81 -13.72 6.54
CA GLY A 25 11.89 -13.37 7.48
C GLY A 25 12.67 -12.11 7.11
N ARG A 26 12.13 -11.26 6.23
CA ARG A 26 12.79 -10.02 5.80
C ARG A 26 12.51 -8.88 6.80
N PRO A 27 13.52 -8.05 7.13
CA PRO A 27 13.29 -6.82 7.85
C PRO A 27 12.37 -5.88 7.07
N VAL A 28 11.36 -5.35 7.75
CA VAL A 28 10.37 -4.43 7.19
C VAL A 28 10.46 -3.10 7.92
N HIS A 29 10.80 -2.06 7.18
CA HIS A 29 10.61 -0.69 7.65
C HIS A 29 9.43 -0.06 6.90
N LEU A 30 8.53 0.55 7.67
CA LEU A 30 7.39 1.31 7.18
C LEU A 30 7.70 2.80 7.30
N VAL A 31 7.52 3.51 6.19
CA VAL A 31 7.81 4.93 6.05
C VAL A 31 6.49 5.68 5.93
N LEU A 32 6.21 6.58 6.86
CA LEU A 32 5.15 7.58 6.73
C LEU A 32 5.74 8.81 6.02
N VAL A 33 5.26 9.09 4.80
CA VAL A 33 5.80 10.14 3.94
C VAL A 33 5.37 11.52 4.42
N SER A 34 4.07 11.75 4.57
CA SER A 34 3.55 13.05 4.97
C SER A 34 3.44 13.18 6.49
N ASN A 35 3.29 14.40 6.98
CA ASN A 35 2.93 14.63 8.38
C ASN A 35 1.43 14.39 8.66
N GLY A 36 0.66 13.95 7.66
CA GLY A 36 -0.77 13.69 7.71
C GLY A 36 -1.64 14.89 8.06
N ARG A 37 -1.06 16.09 8.03
CA ARG A 37 -1.79 17.33 8.30
C ARG A 37 -2.66 17.64 7.10
N ASN A 38 -3.86 17.08 7.05
CA ASN A 38 -4.89 17.54 6.13
C ASN A 38 -5.80 18.52 6.89
N PRO A 39 -5.61 19.86 6.73
CA PRO A 39 -6.34 20.86 7.52
C PRO A 39 -7.86 20.80 7.29
N ASP A 40 -8.29 20.23 6.17
CA ASP A 40 -9.69 20.16 5.79
C ASP A 40 -10.37 18.88 6.25
N LEU A 41 -9.63 17.84 6.66
CA LEU A 41 -10.24 16.52 6.93
C LEU A 41 -11.29 16.62 8.05
N ALA A 42 -10.97 17.31 9.15
CA ALA A 42 -11.90 17.56 10.24
C ALA A 42 -13.17 18.27 9.74
N GLN A 43 -12.99 19.31 8.92
CA GLN A 43 -14.08 20.09 8.37
C GLN A 43 -14.96 19.25 7.43
N ARG A 44 -14.34 18.42 6.57
CA ARG A 44 -15.03 17.52 5.63
C ARG A 44 -15.77 16.39 6.34
N VAL A 45 -15.23 15.87 7.42
CA VAL A 45 -15.87 14.83 8.25
C VAL A 45 -17.02 15.40 9.08
N ASN A 46 -16.94 16.68 9.45
CA ASN A 46 -18.02 17.41 10.11
C ASN A 46 -19.04 18.00 9.14
N ALA A 47 -18.76 17.97 7.83
CA ALA A 47 -19.70 18.47 6.83
C ALA A 47 -20.93 17.54 6.79
N GLY A 48 -22.11 18.12 7.09
CA GLY A 48 -23.35 17.37 7.24
C GLY A 48 -23.81 16.62 5.99
N HIS A 49 -23.26 16.92 4.81
CA HIS A 49 -23.53 16.19 3.57
C HIS A 49 -22.30 15.40 3.11
N CYS A 50 -22.50 14.11 2.87
CA CYS A 50 -21.50 13.25 2.24
C CYS A 50 -21.30 13.65 0.76
N PRO A 51 -20.14 14.15 0.31
CA PRO A 51 -19.96 14.53 -1.10
C PRO A 51 -20.14 13.35 -2.08
N LEU A 52 -19.94 12.12 -1.61
CA LEU A 52 -20.18 10.90 -2.39
C LEU A 52 -21.67 10.59 -2.62
N THR A 53 -22.61 11.23 -1.91
CA THR A 53 -24.06 11.08 -2.19
C THR A 53 -24.51 11.73 -3.50
N THR A 54 -23.62 12.42 -4.21
CA THR A 54 -23.93 13.01 -5.53
C THR A 54 -23.91 11.99 -6.68
N TRP A 55 -23.45 10.75 -6.44
CA TRP A 55 -23.15 9.77 -7.50
C TRP A 55 -24.17 8.62 -7.57
N ALA A 56 -25.00 8.44 -6.54
CA ALA A 56 -26.14 7.51 -6.54
C ALA A 56 -27.08 7.82 -5.34
N ALA A 57 -28.39 7.70 -5.53
CA ALA A 57 -29.37 7.77 -4.45
C ALA A 57 -29.95 6.36 -4.17
N PRO A 58 -29.87 5.85 -2.92
CA PRO A 58 -29.15 6.37 -1.76
C PRO A 58 -27.70 5.83 -1.74
N HIS A 59 -26.70 6.71 -1.80
CA HIS A 59 -25.31 6.31 -1.56
C HIS A 59 -25.20 5.83 -0.10
N PRO A 60 -24.91 4.54 0.14
CA PRO A 60 -24.88 3.99 1.49
C PRO A 60 -23.56 4.34 2.15
N CYS A 61 -23.35 5.63 2.48
CA CYS A 61 -22.38 5.87 3.54
C CYS A 61 -23.02 5.33 4.84
N ALA A 62 -22.23 4.63 5.64
CA ALA A 62 -22.70 3.91 6.84
C ALA A 62 -23.48 4.78 7.86
N ALA A 63 -23.43 6.11 7.71
CA ALA A 63 -24.13 7.10 8.52
C ALA A 63 -25.37 7.74 7.83
N GLY A 64 -25.96 7.12 6.81
CA GLY A 64 -27.24 7.56 6.23
C GLY A 64 -27.17 8.91 5.50
N GLY A 65 -26.05 9.21 4.84
CA GLY A 65 -25.84 10.46 4.09
C GLY A 65 -25.30 11.63 4.91
N ARG A 66 -25.28 11.52 6.25
CA ARG A 66 -24.90 12.62 7.16
C ARG A 66 -23.64 12.31 7.95
N ARG A 67 -22.81 13.33 8.17
CA ARG A 67 -21.55 13.22 8.93
C ARG A 67 -21.49 14.41 9.90
N ASN A 68 -21.95 14.22 11.13
CA ASN A 68 -21.88 15.22 12.20
C ASN A 68 -21.02 14.66 13.35
N LEU A 69 -19.79 14.25 13.02
CA LEU A 69 -18.92 13.57 13.98
C LEU A 69 -18.31 14.53 15.02
N SER A 70 -18.55 15.85 14.89
CA SER A 70 -18.07 16.91 15.80
C SER A 70 -16.58 16.81 16.12
N TRP A 71 -15.77 16.45 15.13
CA TRP A 71 -14.32 16.39 15.24
C TRP A 71 -13.75 17.79 15.50
N PRO A 72 -12.74 17.95 16.37
CA PRO A 72 -12.10 19.25 16.58
C PRO A 72 -11.51 19.82 15.28
N THR A 73 -11.81 21.09 14.97
CA THR A 73 -11.36 21.80 13.75
C THR A 73 -10.31 22.87 14.05
N ASP A 74 -9.80 22.94 15.27
CA ASP A 74 -8.79 23.91 15.73
C ASP A 74 -7.42 23.80 15.03
N GLY A 75 -7.32 22.88 14.06
CA GLY A 75 -6.15 22.66 13.23
C GLY A 75 -4.92 22.14 13.99
N THR A 76 -5.06 21.83 15.29
CA THR A 76 -3.90 21.66 16.17
C THR A 76 -3.88 20.43 17.07
N SER A 77 -4.99 19.78 17.45
CA SER A 77 -4.89 18.97 18.69
C SER A 77 -5.17 17.45 18.71
N VAL A 78 -5.96 16.80 17.83
CA VAL A 78 -6.19 15.33 18.01
C VAL A 78 -6.16 14.45 16.76
N ILE A 79 -6.51 14.94 15.58
CA ILE A 79 -6.70 14.04 14.42
C ILE A 79 -5.36 13.49 13.92
N VAL A 80 -4.35 14.33 13.76
CA VAL A 80 -3.03 13.88 13.30
C VAL A 80 -2.39 12.96 14.33
N ALA A 81 -2.50 13.30 15.62
CA ALA A 81 -2.00 12.46 16.71
C ALA A 81 -2.73 11.11 16.77
N GLY A 82 -4.06 11.11 16.69
CA GLY A 82 -4.91 9.91 16.66
C GLY A 82 -4.60 9.02 15.46
N ARG A 83 -4.60 9.56 14.25
CA ARG A 83 -4.22 8.83 13.03
C ARG A 83 -2.79 8.30 13.10
N THR A 84 -1.86 9.07 13.68
CA THR A 84 -0.49 8.58 13.87
C THR A 84 -0.45 7.45 14.88
N ALA A 85 -1.25 7.50 15.95
CA ALA A 85 -1.37 6.39 16.90
C ALA A 85 -1.97 5.14 16.24
N GLU A 86 -2.99 5.30 15.40
CA GLU A 86 -3.58 4.22 14.59
C GLU A 86 -2.55 3.60 13.63
N PHE A 87 -1.79 4.42 12.91
CA PHE A 87 -0.70 3.97 12.05
C PHE A 87 0.37 3.20 12.82
N MET A 88 0.79 3.69 13.99
CA MET A 88 1.76 2.99 14.83
C MET A 88 1.20 1.67 15.37
N ALA A 89 -0.08 1.62 15.72
CA ALA A 89 -0.75 0.39 16.16
C ALA A 89 -0.86 -0.62 15.01
N SER A 90 -1.22 -0.17 13.80
CA SER A 90 -1.24 -0.97 12.57
C SER A 90 0.14 -1.56 12.27
N ALA A 91 1.18 -0.71 12.26
CA ALA A 91 2.56 -1.13 12.05
C ALA A 91 3.01 -2.19 13.08
N LYS A 92 2.65 -2.00 14.35
CA LYS A 92 2.92 -2.97 15.42
C LYS A 92 2.20 -4.29 15.19
N ALA A 93 0.92 -4.25 14.82
CA ALA A 93 0.12 -5.45 14.55
C ALA A 93 0.68 -6.26 13.36
N MET A 94 1.24 -5.58 12.35
CA MET A 94 1.91 -6.22 11.21
C MET A 94 3.34 -6.67 11.50
N GLY A 95 3.89 -6.41 12.69
CA GLY A 95 5.26 -6.77 13.05
C GLY A 95 6.33 -5.99 12.29
N VAL A 96 6.05 -4.75 11.89
CA VAL A 96 7.03 -3.84 11.29
C VAL A 96 8.19 -3.62 12.27
N ASP A 97 9.43 -3.74 11.78
CA ASP A 97 10.64 -3.64 12.60
C ASP A 97 11.01 -2.19 12.93
N LYS A 98 10.70 -1.25 12.02
CA LYS A 98 10.97 0.17 12.21
C LYS A 98 9.95 1.03 11.50
N VAL A 99 9.45 2.05 12.19
CA VAL A 99 8.68 3.13 11.58
C VAL A 99 9.58 4.36 11.38
N ILE A 100 9.53 4.95 10.19
CA ILE A 100 10.28 6.15 9.81
C ILE A 100 9.28 7.21 9.37
N ASN A 101 9.30 8.39 9.99
CA ASN A 101 8.42 9.49 9.61
C ASN A 101 9.23 10.58 8.91
N PHE A 102 8.94 10.81 7.63
CA PHE A 102 9.58 11.84 6.82
C PHE A 102 9.12 13.26 7.15
N LYS A 103 7.91 13.40 7.69
CA LYS A 103 7.26 14.67 8.04
C LYS A 103 7.18 15.65 6.86
N VAL A 104 6.97 15.16 5.64
CA VAL A 104 6.71 16.05 4.49
C VAL A 104 5.38 16.76 4.73
N VAL A 105 5.37 18.09 4.66
CA VAL A 105 4.14 18.86 4.89
C VAL A 105 3.08 18.51 3.86
N ASP A 106 1.85 18.32 4.35
CA ASP A 106 0.68 17.86 3.59
C ASP A 106 -0.40 18.94 3.37
N ASP A 107 0.02 20.13 2.94
CA ASP A 107 -0.76 21.37 2.88
C ASP A 107 -1.69 21.56 1.68
N GLY A 108 -1.99 20.53 0.89
CA GLY A 108 -2.61 20.76 -0.41
C GLY A 108 -1.60 21.18 -1.49
N PHE A 109 -1.89 21.02 -2.78
CA PHE A 109 -1.24 21.75 -3.86
C PHE A 109 -2.18 22.09 -5.01
N THR A 110 -2.25 23.38 -5.33
CA THR A 110 -3.03 23.90 -6.47
C THR A 110 -2.17 24.25 -7.67
N SER A 111 -0.88 23.88 -7.68
CA SER A 111 0.05 24.21 -8.76
C SER A 111 1.14 23.15 -8.99
N THR A 112 1.67 23.13 -10.22
CA THR A 112 2.82 22.30 -10.61
C THR A 112 4.06 22.58 -9.76
N SER A 113 4.30 23.85 -9.38
CA SER A 113 5.44 24.22 -8.54
C SER A 113 5.34 23.59 -7.14
N ALA A 114 4.15 23.64 -6.53
CA ALA A 114 3.91 23.03 -5.23
C ALA A 114 4.06 21.50 -5.27
N HIS A 115 3.55 20.86 -6.34
CA HIS A 115 3.81 19.43 -6.60
C HIS A 115 5.32 19.13 -6.69
N ASN A 116 6.06 19.86 -7.55
CA ASN A 116 7.49 19.63 -7.77
C ASN A 116 8.31 19.78 -6.49
N ASN A 117 8.01 20.80 -5.68
CA ASN A 117 8.66 21.02 -4.39
C ASN A 117 8.40 19.87 -3.41
N ARG A 118 7.18 19.32 -3.39
CA ARG A 118 6.85 18.15 -2.58
C ARG A 118 7.59 16.91 -3.07
N ALA A 119 7.54 16.63 -4.37
CA ALA A 119 8.23 15.51 -4.98
C ALA A 119 9.74 15.58 -4.72
N ALA A 120 10.36 16.77 -4.79
CA ALA A 120 11.78 16.94 -4.47
C ALA A 120 12.13 16.63 -3.01
N ARG A 121 11.27 17.01 -2.06
CA ARG A 121 11.46 16.67 -0.63
C ARG A 121 11.34 15.17 -0.38
N ILE A 122 10.41 14.49 -1.05
CA ILE A 122 10.25 13.04 -0.96
C ILE A 122 11.46 12.34 -1.59
N ASP A 123 11.86 12.75 -2.81
CA ASP A 123 13.02 12.22 -3.54
C ASP A 123 14.28 12.24 -2.67
N ALA A 124 14.65 13.41 -2.12
CA ALA A 124 15.83 13.56 -1.28
C ALA A 124 15.83 12.60 -0.07
N LYS A 125 14.67 12.40 0.58
CA LYS A 125 14.54 11.50 1.72
C LYS A 125 14.58 10.03 1.33
N VAL A 126 13.98 9.65 0.19
CA VAL A 126 14.05 8.28 -0.32
C VAL A 126 15.48 7.95 -0.76
N ARG A 127 16.19 8.87 -1.44
CA ARG A 127 17.61 8.69 -1.77
C ARG A 127 18.47 8.49 -0.53
N ALA A 128 18.23 9.28 0.52
CA ALA A 128 18.92 9.11 1.80
C ALA A 128 18.66 7.72 2.42
N LEU A 129 17.42 7.22 2.36
CA LEU A 129 17.12 5.85 2.81
C LEU A 129 17.78 4.79 1.94
N ALA A 130 17.75 4.94 0.62
CA ALA A 130 18.39 4.00 -0.30
C ALA A 130 19.91 3.93 -0.07
N ALA A 131 20.55 5.07 0.21
CA ALA A 131 21.97 5.12 0.59
C ALA A 131 22.24 4.47 1.95
N GLN A 132 21.34 4.65 2.93
CA GLN A 132 21.46 4.04 4.25
C GLN A 132 21.21 2.52 4.23
N TYR A 133 20.37 2.05 3.31
CA TYR A 133 19.95 0.66 3.20
C TYR A 133 20.14 0.15 1.76
N PRO A 134 21.40 0.00 1.30
CA PRO A 134 21.70 -0.40 -0.07
C PRO A 134 21.11 -1.78 -0.37
N GLY A 135 20.48 -1.90 -1.55
CA GLY A 135 19.83 -3.15 -1.99
C GLY A 135 18.47 -3.45 -1.35
N ALA A 136 17.97 -2.58 -0.46
CA ALA A 136 16.61 -2.73 0.06
C ALA A 136 15.58 -2.49 -1.06
N SER A 137 14.57 -3.36 -1.12
CA SER A 137 13.41 -3.14 -1.98
C SER A 137 12.59 -1.94 -1.48
N HIS A 138 12.00 -1.17 -2.39
CA HIS A 138 11.14 -0.04 -2.07
C HIS A 138 9.78 -0.20 -2.72
N LYS A 139 8.72 -0.17 -1.91
CA LYS A 139 7.32 -0.29 -2.34
C LYS A 139 6.55 0.96 -1.96
N PHE A 140 5.66 1.40 -2.84
CA PHE A 140 4.80 2.57 -2.66
C PHE A 140 3.34 2.16 -2.88
N THR A 141 2.40 2.71 -2.11
CA THR A 141 0.96 2.47 -2.31
C THR A 141 0.41 3.11 -3.57
N ALA A 142 1.06 4.19 -4.00
CA ALA A 142 0.63 5.03 -5.10
C ALA A 142 1.32 4.60 -6.40
N GLY A 143 0.51 4.30 -7.41
CA GLY A 143 0.97 4.05 -8.78
C GLY A 143 1.02 5.33 -9.62
N TRP A 144 1.51 5.20 -10.86
CA TRP A 144 1.64 6.31 -11.81
C TRP A 144 0.32 7.05 -12.13
N LEU A 145 -0.81 6.33 -12.10
CA LEU A 145 -2.16 6.83 -12.45
C LEU A 145 -2.88 7.56 -11.30
N GLU A 146 -2.24 7.65 -10.15
CA GLU A 146 -2.77 8.34 -9.01
C GLU A 146 -2.89 9.86 -9.26
N HIS A 147 -3.89 10.49 -8.66
CA HIS A 147 -4.20 11.90 -8.87
C HIS A 147 -4.37 12.67 -7.56
N THR A 148 -4.48 11.98 -6.44
CA THR A 148 -4.41 12.61 -5.12
C THR A 148 -2.99 13.04 -4.82
N GLU A 149 -2.85 14.18 -4.19
CA GLU A 149 -1.64 14.99 -4.22
C GLU A 149 -0.37 14.30 -3.69
N THR A 150 -0.37 13.90 -2.41
CA THR A 150 0.76 13.22 -1.78
C THR A 150 1.04 11.88 -2.43
N HIS A 151 -0.01 11.17 -2.83
CA HIS A 151 0.15 9.88 -3.48
C HIS A 151 0.81 10.06 -4.86
N LYS A 152 0.36 11.03 -5.68
CA LYS A 152 0.94 11.33 -7.00
C LYS A 152 2.40 11.73 -6.88
N ALA A 153 2.74 12.65 -5.96
CA ALA A 153 4.14 13.02 -5.72
C ALA A 153 4.99 11.80 -5.30
N SER A 154 4.45 10.89 -4.49
CA SER A 154 5.13 9.65 -4.08
C SER A 154 5.32 8.69 -5.26
N GLY A 155 4.30 8.50 -6.10
CA GLY A 155 4.34 7.65 -7.28
C GLY A 155 5.32 8.15 -8.35
N ASP A 156 5.37 9.47 -8.58
CA ASP A 156 6.30 10.07 -9.54
C ASP A 156 7.76 9.99 -9.08
N VAL A 157 8.01 10.10 -7.77
CA VAL A 157 9.33 9.85 -7.19
C VAL A 157 9.70 8.37 -7.33
N ALA A 158 8.79 7.46 -6.98
CA ALA A 158 9.03 6.03 -7.11
C ALA A 158 9.40 5.66 -8.56
N TYR A 159 8.62 6.15 -9.53
CA TYR A 159 8.89 5.92 -10.95
C TYR A 159 10.27 6.44 -11.37
N ARG A 160 10.62 7.68 -11.02
CA ARG A 160 11.93 8.27 -11.38
C ARG A 160 13.10 7.50 -10.78
N LEU A 161 13.01 7.15 -9.50
CA LEU A 161 14.08 6.44 -8.78
C LEU A 161 14.20 4.97 -9.20
N MET A 162 13.11 4.35 -9.64
CA MET A 162 13.18 3.02 -10.25
C MET A 162 13.84 3.11 -11.64
N ASN A 163 13.50 4.13 -12.42
CA ASN A 163 14.01 4.30 -13.78
C ASN A 163 15.50 4.67 -13.81
N ASP A 164 16.01 5.41 -12.82
CA ASP A 164 17.43 5.73 -12.71
C ASP A 164 18.26 4.67 -11.94
N GLY A 165 17.61 3.61 -11.45
CA GLY A 165 18.24 2.50 -10.74
C GLY A 165 18.59 2.77 -9.28
N THR A 166 18.20 3.93 -8.72
CA THR A 166 18.45 4.26 -7.30
C THR A 166 17.72 3.33 -6.35
N ILE A 167 16.51 2.90 -6.71
CA ILE A 167 15.72 1.92 -5.95
C ILE A 167 15.31 0.75 -6.84
N CYS A 168 15.03 -0.40 -6.23
CA CYS A 168 14.53 -1.58 -6.93
C CYS A 168 13.22 -2.07 -6.28
N GLU A 169 12.31 -2.61 -7.09
CA GLU A 169 11.29 -3.54 -6.60
C GLU A 169 12.00 -4.85 -6.17
N PRO A 170 11.47 -5.60 -5.19
CA PRO A 170 11.99 -6.93 -4.94
C PRO A 170 11.75 -7.77 -6.20
N GLN A 171 12.80 -8.35 -6.77
CA GLN A 171 12.59 -9.48 -7.68
C GLN A 171 11.85 -10.57 -6.89
N PRO A 172 10.84 -11.24 -7.48
CA PRO A 172 10.34 -12.47 -6.89
C PRO A 172 11.54 -13.39 -6.80
N GLU A 173 12.04 -13.58 -5.58
CA GLU A 173 13.01 -14.59 -5.29
C GLU A 173 12.31 -15.88 -5.67
N LEU A 174 12.69 -16.44 -6.82
CA LEU A 174 12.21 -17.71 -7.28
C LEU A 174 12.65 -18.67 -6.18
N VAL A 175 11.76 -18.93 -5.22
CA VAL A 175 11.90 -20.02 -4.26
C VAL A 175 11.85 -21.26 -5.13
N ARG A 176 12.99 -21.60 -5.74
CA ARG A 176 13.20 -22.94 -6.23
C ARG A 176 13.05 -23.79 -4.97
N PRO A 177 12.03 -24.66 -4.88
CA PRO A 177 12.06 -25.63 -3.81
C PRO A 177 13.42 -26.30 -3.90
N ARG A 178 14.20 -26.24 -2.81
CA ARG A 178 15.35 -27.12 -2.64
C ARG A 178 14.77 -28.52 -2.71
N LEU A 179 14.74 -29.09 -3.92
CA LEU A 179 14.74 -30.53 -4.10
C LEU A 179 16.03 -30.96 -3.42
N SER A 180 15.90 -31.37 -2.16
CA SER A 180 16.95 -32.06 -1.44
C SER A 180 17.53 -33.08 -2.41
N GLN A 181 18.83 -32.99 -2.69
CA GLN A 181 19.52 -34.02 -3.42
C GLN A 181 19.29 -35.32 -2.65
N ARG A 182 18.34 -36.14 -3.10
CA ARG A 182 18.20 -37.50 -2.61
C ARG A 182 19.46 -38.23 -3.05
N PRO A 183 20.14 -38.96 -2.15
CA PRO A 183 21.28 -39.78 -2.55
C PRO A 183 20.84 -40.78 -3.61
N ARG A 184 21.69 -40.97 -4.63
CA ARG A 184 21.48 -41.97 -5.69
C ARG A 184 21.37 -43.36 -5.06
N ALA A 185 20.15 -43.87 -4.96
CA ALA A 185 19.91 -45.29 -4.70
C ALA A 185 19.86 -46.04 -6.02
N ALA A 186 20.71 -47.06 -6.12
CA ALA A 186 20.82 -47.96 -7.25
C ALA A 186 19.52 -48.74 -7.50
N GLY A 187 19.19 -48.91 -8.79
CA GLY A 187 18.43 -50.03 -9.35
C GLY A 187 17.07 -50.38 -8.76
N VAL A 188 15.98 -49.87 -9.36
CA VAL A 188 14.69 -50.59 -9.37
C VAL A 188 14.02 -50.44 -10.75
N ARG A 189 13.64 -51.59 -11.32
CA ARG A 189 12.98 -51.77 -12.61
C ARG A 189 11.70 -50.93 -12.76
N ALA A 190 11.49 -50.41 -13.98
CA ALA A 190 10.27 -49.73 -14.40
C ALA A 190 9.02 -50.59 -14.14
N ARG A 191 8.11 -50.08 -13.29
CA ARG A 191 6.72 -50.53 -13.22
C ARG A 191 5.83 -49.49 -13.89
N ARG A 192 4.93 -49.99 -14.74
CA ARG A 192 3.96 -49.24 -15.55
C ARG A 192 3.09 -48.29 -14.71
N SER A 193 2.89 -47.07 -15.20
CA SER A 193 1.94 -46.09 -14.66
C SER A 193 0.50 -46.57 -14.78
N PRO A 194 -0.39 -46.33 -13.78
CA PRO A 194 -1.83 -46.45 -13.98
C PRO A 194 -2.34 -45.25 -14.79
N ARG A 195 -3.20 -45.52 -15.78
CA ARG A 195 -3.95 -44.48 -16.51
C ARG A 195 -4.88 -43.76 -15.53
N ILE A 196 -4.71 -42.45 -15.39
CA ILE A 196 -5.67 -41.57 -14.72
C ILE A 196 -6.89 -41.44 -15.64
N ARG A 197 -8.07 -41.83 -15.15
CA ARG A 197 -9.38 -41.56 -15.77
C ARG A 197 -9.70 -40.08 -15.56
N VAL A 198 -9.81 -39.33 -16.66
CA VAL A 198 -10.27 -37.95 -16.65
C VAL A 198 -11.80 -37.97 -16.60
N HIS A 199 -12.40 -37.37 -15.57
CA HIS A 199 -13.85 -37.12 -15.51
C HIS A 199 -14.22 -36.00 -16.50
N PRO A 200 -15.37 -36.09 -17.20
CA PRO A 200 -15.78 -35.05 -18.14
C PRO A 200 -16.22 -33.78 -17.41
N ALA A 201 -15.89 -32.65 -18.05
CA ALA A 201 -16.11 -31.29 -17.58
C ALA A 201 -17.58 -30.98 -17.24
N VAL A 202 -17.76 -30.22 -16.17
CA VAL A 202 -19.02 -29.56 -15.79
C VAL A 202 -19.41 -28.56 -16.89
N ARG A 203 -20.66 -28.66 -17.37
CA ARG A 203 -21.21 -27.74 -18.39
C ARG A 203 -21.31 -26.30 -17.85
N PRO A 204 -21.02 -25.27 -18.68
CA PRO A 204 -21.27 -23.89 -18.30
C PRO A 204 -22.77 -23.54 -18.30
N TYR A 205 -23.17 -22.78 -17.29
CA TYR A 205 -24.50 -22.20 -17.08
C TYR A 205 -24.86 -21.18 -18.18
N ARG A 206 -26.08 -21.26 -18.73
CA ARG A 206 -26.67 -20.25 -19.63
C ARG A 206 -27.68 -19.41 -18.84
N PRO A 207 -27.57 -18.06 -18.82
CA PRO A 207 -28.63 -17.23 -18.27
C PRO A 207 -29.79 -17.12 -19.27
N GLY A 208 -31.02 -17.29 -18.76
CA GLY A 208 -32.25 -17.15 -19.54
C GLY A 208 -32.54 -15.68 -19.88
N LYS A 209 -33.08 -15.44 -21.07
CA LYS A 209 -33.66 -14.16 -21.47
C LYS A 209 -35.01 -14.00 -20.75
N GLY A 210 -35.15 -12.94 -19.97
CA GLY A 210 -36.45 -12.50 -19.43
C GLY A 210 -37.24 -11.76 -20.51
N ASN A 211 -38.55 -11.99 -20.49
CA ASN A 211 -39.58 -11.26 -21.24
C ASN A 211 -39.76 -9.84 -20.70
#